data_AF-A0A925DFF4-F1
#
_entry.id   AF-A0A925DFF4-F1
#
_cell.length_a   1.000
_cell.length_b   1.000
_cell.length_c   1.000
_cell.angle_alpha   90.00
_cell.angle_beta   90.00
_cell.angle_gamma   90.00
#
_symmetry.space_group_name_H-M   'P 1'
#
loop_
_entity.id
_entity.type
_entity.pdbx_description
1 polymer ?
#
loop_
_entity_poly.entity_id
_entity_poly.type
_entity_poly.pdbx_seq_one_letter_code
_entity_poly.pdbx_strand_id
1 'polypeptide(L)' 'MPAFRYEAVDDAGATRKGVVNADSPRSARSDLRLQGLTPISVEAIEGQLDASGVAKSRGFGERLSQV' A
#
# COMPACT_ATOMS: atom_id res chain seq x y z
N MET A 1 -9.89 -12.84 -9.25
CA MET A 1 -9.66 -11.44 -8.83
C MET A 1 -8.67 -11.49 -7.68
N PRO A 2 -7.47 -10.95 -7.85
CA PRO A 2 -6.43 -11.06 -6.85
C PRO A 2 -6.71 -10.11 -5.68
N ALA A 3 -6.48 -10.63 -4.47
CA ALA A 3 -6.71 -9.89 -3.23
C ALA A 3 -5.38 -9.34 -2.71
N PHE A 4 -5.39 -8.08 -2.30
CA PHE A 4 -4.25 -7.37 -1.76
C PHE A 4 -4.55 -6.95 -0.34
N ARG A 5 -3.70 -7.32 0.62
CA ARG A 5 -3.77 -6.75 1.96
C ARG A 5 -3.19 -5.36 1.90
N TYR A 6 -3.89 -4.38 2.49
CA TYR A 6 -3.39 -3.03 2.58
C TYR A 6 -3.34 -2.54 4.02
N GLU A 7 -2.38 -1.68 4.26
CA GLU A 7 -2.29 -0.81 5.42
C GLU A 7 -2.22 0.62 4.91
N ALA A 8 -3.17 1.44 5.32
CA ALA A 8 -3.28 2.84 4.93
C ALA A 8 -3.56 3.71 6.14
N VAL A 9 -3.26 5.00 6.03
CA VAL A 9 -3.54 6.00 7.05
C VAL A 9 -4.56 6.98 6.49
N ASP A 10 -5.61 7.22 7.26
CA ASP A 10 -6.61 8.24 6.95
C ASP A 10 -6.03 9.65 7.12
N ASP A 11 -6.66 10.67 6.55
CA ASP A 11 -6.26 12.08 6.73
C ASP A 11 -6.23 12.50 8.21
N ALA A 12 -7.08 11.88 9.04
CA ALA A 12 -7.06 12.03 10.49
C ALA A 12 -5.86 11.37 11.21
N GLY A 13 -4.94 10.72 10.49
CA GLY A 13 -3.81 9.98 11.04
C GLY A 13 -4.17 8.59 11.59
N ALA A 14 -5.39 8.10 11.33
CA ALA A 14 -5.84 6.79 11.79
C ALA A 14 -5.39 5.68 10.85
N THR A 15 -4.64 4.70 11.37
CA THR A 15 -4.23 3.53 10.59
C THR A 15 -5.40 2.57 10.37
N ARG A 16 -5.69 2.29 9.10
CA ARG A 16 -6.69 1.34 8.64
C ARG A 16 -6.03 0.21 7.88
N LYS A 17 -6.40 -1.02 8.25
CA LYS A 17 -5.94 -2.25 7.60
C LYS A 17 -7.12 -3.01 7.04
N GLY A 18 -6.94 -3.60 5.88
CA GLY A 18 -8.00 -4.32 5.19
C GLY A 18 -7.48 -5.15 4.03
N VAL A 19 -8.41 -5.69 3.27
CA VAL A 19 -8.14 -6.36 2.00
C VAL A 19 -8.88 -5.60 0.90
N VAL A 20 -8.21 -5.37 -0.21
CA VAL A 20 -8.77 -4.74 -1.40
C VAL A 20 -8.57 -5.68 -2.58
N ASN A 21 -9.61 -5.84 -3.38
CA ASN A 21 -9.54 -6.62 -4.61
C ASN A 21 -9.18 -5.66 -5.74
N ALA A 22 -8.03 -5.89 -6.37
CA ALA A 22 -7.53 -5.05 -7.44
C ALA A 22 -6.80 -5.90 -8.47
N ASP A 23 -6.67 -5.42 -9.70
CA ASP A 23 -5.99 -6.15 -10.77
C ASP A 23 -4.46 -6.08 -10.64
N SER A 24 -3.97 -5.16 -9.81
CA SER A 24 -2.55 -4.88 -9.60
C SER A 24 -2.30 -4.09 -8.31
N PRO A 25 -1.09 -4.17 -7.72
CA PRO A 25 -0.74 -3.40 -6.52
C PRO A 25 -0.79 -1.88 -6.76
N ARG A 26 -0.55 -1.45 -8.01
CA ARG A 26 -0.71 -0.06 -8.42
C ARG A 26 -2.18 0.37 -8.38
N SER A 27 -3.08 -0.44 -8.93
CA SER A 27 -4.53 -0.17 -8.90
C SER A 27 -5.06 -0.14 -7.46
N ALA A 28 -4.64 -1.07 -6.61
CA ALA A 28 -4.97 -1.06 -5.17
C ALA A 28 -4.56 0.24 -4.48
N ARG A 29 -3.35 0.74 -4.75
CA ARG A 29 -2.85 2.02 -4.19
C ARG A 29 -3.60 3.24 -4.72
N SER A 30 -4.05 3.21 -5.97
CA SER A 30 -4.86 4.27 -6.55
C SER A 30 -6.25 4.29 -5.94
N ASP A 31 -6.87 3.12 -5.76
CA ASP A 31 -8.20 3.01 -5.15
C ASP A 31 -8.21 3.53 -3.71
N LEU A 32 -7.21 3.16 -2.91
CA LEU A 32 -7.05 3.68 -1.54
C LEU A 32 -6.89 5.21 -1.52
N ARG A 33 -6.11 5.78 -2.45
CA ARG A 33 -5.95 7.25 -2.56
C ARG A 33 -7.25 7.94 -2.93
N LEU A 34 -8.06 7.35 -3.82
CA LEU A 34 -9.38 7.88 -4.18
C LEU A 34 -10.34 7.90 -2.98
N GLN A 35 -10.16 6.98 -2.05
CA GLN A 35 -10.92 6.91 -0.79
C GLN A 35 -10.39 7.88 0.29
N GLY A 36 -9.37 8.69 0.00
CA GLY A 36 -8.72 9.56 0.99
C GLY A 36 -7.78 8.81 1.95
N LEU A 37 -7.47 7.55 1.66
CA LEU A 37 -6.57 6.73 2.44
C LEU A 37 -5.17 6.77 1.82
N THR A 38 -4.17 7.09 2.64
CA THR A 38 -2.76 7.12 2.24
C THR A 38 -2.15 5.72 2.43
N PRO A 39 -1.86 4.95 1.37
CA PRO A 39 -1.33 3.60 1.52
C PRO A 39 0.13 3.60 2.02
N ILE A 40 0.36 2.95 3.15
CA ILE A 40 1.67 2.72 3.77
C ILE A 40 2.27 1.41 3.25
N SER A 41 1.47 0.35 3.18
CA SER A 41 1.87 -0.95 2.65
C SER A 41 0.74 -1.59 1.86
N VAL A 42 1.09 -2.24 0.74
CA VAL A 42 0.15 -3.01 -0.09
C VAL A 42 0.86 -4.29 -0.50
N GLU A 43 0.34 -5.42 -0.04
CA GLU A 43 0.93 -6.75 -0.21
C GLU A 43 -0.03 -7.67 -0.97
N ALA A 44 0.45 -8.33 -2.01
CA ALA A 44 -0.33 -9.29 -2.76
C ALA A 44 -0.47 -10.57 -1.95
N ILE A 45 -1.70 -11.04 -1.74
CA ILE A 45 -1.95 -12.29 -1.00
C ILE A 45 -1.44 -13.50 -1.80
N GLU A 46 -1.32 -13.38 -3.12
CA GLU A 46 -0.80 -14.43 -4.01
C GLU A 46 0.73 -14.62 -3.93
N GLY A 47 1.49 -13.68 -3.35
CA GLY A 47 2.95 -13.71 -3.31
C GLY A 47 3.58 -14.36 -2.09
N GLN A 48 2.81 -14.87 -1.13
CA GLN A 48 3.36 -15.40 0.13
C GLN A 48 3.81 -16.88 0.06
N LEU A 49 3.80 -17.50 -1.13
CA LEU A 49 4.33 -18.86 -1.30
C LEU A 49 5.84 -18.88 -1.62
N ASP A 50 6.45 -17.74 -1.97
CA ASP A 50 7.83 -17.71 -2.43
C ASP A 50 8.60 -16.50 -1.85
N ALA A 51 9.75 -16.77 -1.25
CA ALA A 51 10.78 -15.82 -0.83
C ALA A 51 10.59 -15.10 0.51
N SER A 52 11.07 -15.77 1.56
CA SER A 52 11.84 -15.17 2.64
C SER A 52 12.56 -13.88 2.26
N GLY A 53 12.28 -12.81 3.01
CA GLY A 53 13.26 -11.79 3.38
C GLY A 53 13.56 -10.72 2.33
N VAL A 54 13.27 -9.46 2.70
CA VAL A 54 13.70 -8.21 2.05
C VAL A 54 12.75 -7.70 0.95
N ALA A 55 11.64 -7.08 1.37
CA ALA A 55 11.10 -5.92 0.69
C ALA A 55 11.56 -4.66 1.44
N LYS A 56 12.83 -4.30 1.23
CA LYS A 56 13.42 -3.04 1.68
C LYS A 56 12.62 -1.88 1.07
N SER A 57 12.18 -1.02 1.96
CA SER A 57 11.65 0.33 1.76
C SER A 57 12.07 0.99 0.44
N ARG A 58 11.09 1.43 -0.34
CA ARG A 58 11.27 2.52 -1.34
C ARG A 58 9.93 3.22 -1.62
N GLY A 59 9.83 4.45 -1.12
CA GLY A 59 9.12 5.51 -1.85
C GLY A 59 7.84 6.08 -1.24
N PHE A 60 7.84 6.48 0.04
CA PHE A 60 6.90 7.50 0.51
C PHE A 60 7.62 8.44 1.48
N GLY A 61 8.04 9.62 1.01
CA GLY A 61 8.48 10.71 1.89
C GLY A 61 9.98 11.02 1.97
N GLU A 62 10.74 11.05 0.87
CA GLU A 62 12.02 11.78 0.87
C GLU A 62 11.96 12.93 -0.15
N ARG A 63 12.05 14.16 0.38
CA ARG A 63 12.48 15.41 -0.28
C ARG A 63 11.44 16.19 -1.09
N LEU A 64 10.38 16.63 -0.41
CA LEU A 64 10.02 18.05 -0.50
C LEU A 64 11.12 18.86 0.21
N SER A 65 11.61 19.93 -0.42
CA SER A 65 12.63 20.90 0.03
C SER A 65 14.01 20.73 -0.63
N GLN A 66 14.12 21.22 -1.86
CA GLN A 66 15.36 21.87 -2.33
C GLN A 66 15.04 23.37 -2.39
N VAL A 67 15.59 24.12 -1.44
CA VAL A 67 15.78 25.58 -1.50
C VAL A 67 17.27 25.79 -1.71
#